data_AF-A0A667GHR2-F1
#
_entry.id   AF-A0A667GHR2-F1
#
_cell.length_a   1.000
_cell.length_b   1.000
_cell.length_c   1.000
_cell.angle_alpha   90.00
_cell.angle_beta   90.00
_cell.angle_gamma   90.00
#
_symmetry.space_group_name_H-M   'P 1'
#
loop_
_entity.id
_entity.type
_entity.pdbx_description
1 polymer ?
#
loop_
_entity_poly.entity_id
_entity_poly.type
_entity_poly.pdbx_seq_one_letter_code
_entity_poly.pdbx_strand_id
1 'polypeptide(L)'
;METAMSRQVLSPTHINATASETFTVLQQRMRIVEEQTSSLRDDLIMLDFGEKRGQLEAPKCLEEALSQNIISPIQKEVICSGKTDILWKNCEFLVNRMCRLESLIQSLKMNIFHLQTEKDLNPQKTALLKDQLNAIQEKHTKDLKLLHLEVMNLRQQLRDVKEEEDKAQEEVQRLTATLEVASETKKNATIIEEELKTTKRKMNLRIQELRRQLSQEKNLRESLEKSGSAMLFKIQEMESTVEVERKQFLEMTSFPSWLKKIRICRCLSTRNMKKMHI
;
A
#
# COMPACT_ATOMS: atom_id res chain seq x y z
N MET A 1 -10.19 -17.57 32.87
CA MET A 1 -11.44 -17.62 33.65
C MET A 1 -12.55 -17.33 32.65
N GLU A 2 -13.51 -18.19 32.34
CA GLU A 2 -14.02 -19.41 32.95
C GLU A 2 -14.39 -20.40 31.83
N THR A 3 -13.88 -21.63 31.93
CA THR A 3 -14.25 -22.75 31.06
C THR A 3 -15.52 -23.40 31.59
N ALA A 4 -16.65 -23.13 30.94
CA ALA A 4 -17.89 -23.87 31.17
C ALA A 4 -17.74 -25.29 30.59
N MET A 5 -17.58 -26.28 31.48
CA MET A 5 -17.57 -27.69 31.09
C MET A 5 -19.00 -28.14 30.75
N SER A 6 -19.30 -28.14 29.45
CA SER A 6 -20.47 -28.81 28.89
C SER A 6 -20.31 -30.33 29.02
N ARG A 7 -21.32 -31.02 29.57
CA ARG A 7 -21.37 -32.48 29.71
C ARG A 7 -21.19 -33.14 28.34
N GLN A 8 -20.31 -34.13 28.29
CA GLN A 8 -20.06 -34.96 27.12
C GLN A 8 -21.33 -35.73 26.76
N VAL A 9 -21.99 -35.32 25.69
CA VAL A 9 -23.05 -36.10 25.04
C VAL A 9 -22.37 -37.29 24.39
N LEU A 10 -22.60 -38.49 24.93
CA LEU A 10 -22.20 -39.73 24.29
C LEU A 10 -23.05 -39.88 23.03
N SER A 11 -22.44 -39.56 21.88
CA SER A 11 -23.02 -39.84 20.57
C SER A 11 -23.25 -41.35 20.43
N PRO A 12 -24.32 -41.78 19.74
CA PRO A 12 -24.57 -43.18 19.47
C PRO A 12 -23.33 -43.78 18.80
N THR A 13 -22.80 -44.85 19.38
CA THR A 13 -21.69 -45.62 18.83
C THR A 13 -22.07 -46.03 17.41
N HIS A 14 -21.56 -45.30 16.41
CA HIS A 14 -21.62 -45.71 15.02
C HIS A 14 -20.76 -46.97 14.91
N ILE A 15 -21.41 -48.12 15.02
CA ILE A 15 -20.82 -49.38 14.57
C ILE A 15 -20.71 -49.21 13.07
N ASN A 16 -19.52 -48.84 12.60
CA ASN A 16 -19.13 -48.82 11.19
C ASN A 16 -19.11 -50.27 10.68
N ALA A 17 -20.26 -50.92 10.61
CA ALA A 17 -20.41 -52.06 9.72
C ALA A 17 -20.40 -51.46 8.32
N THR A 18 -19.32 -51.71 7.58
CA THR A 18 -19.22 -51.28 6.18
C THR A 18 -20.45 -51.82 5.45
N ALA A 19 -21.08 -51.09 4.52
CA ALA A 19 -22.34 -51.52 3.87
C ALA A 19 -22.30 -52.98 3.34
N SER A 20 -21.10 -53.47 2.98
CA SER A 20 -20.80 -54.85 2.63
C SER A 20 -21.00 -55.86 3.78
N GLU A 21 -20.55 -55.55 5.00
CA GLU A 21 -20.68 -56.43 6.18
C GLU A 21 -22.16 -56.56 6.59
N THR A 22 -22.90 -55.44 6.63
CA THR A 22 -24.34 -55.45 6.93
C THR A 22 -25.14 -56.26 5.91
N PHE A 23 -24.76 -56.19 4.64
CA PHE A 23 -25.37 -56.98 3.56
C PHE A 23 -25.12 -58.49 3.76
N THR A 24 -23.89 -58.90 4.09
CA THR A 24 -23.58 -60.32 4.33
C THR A 24 -24.34 -60.90 5.53
N VAL A 25 -24.48 -60.13 6.62
CA VAL A 25 -25.26 -60.55 7.80
C VAL A 25 -26.75 -60.66 7.48
N LEU A 26 -27.30 -59.72 6.70
CA LEU A 26 -28.70 -59.76 6.28
C LEU A 26 -28.98 -60.97 5.37
N GLN A 27 -28.09 -61.21 4.40
CA GLN A 27 -28.18 -62.36 3.49
C GLN A 27 -28.10 -63.69 4.25
N GLN A 28 -27.20 -63.78 5.23
CA GLN A 28 -27.10 -64.97 6.08
C GLN A 28 -28.37 -65.18 6.91
N ARG A 29 -28.95 -64.11 7.47
CA ARG A 29 -30.22 -64.18 8.20
C ARG A 29 -31.40 -64.59 7.32
N MET A 30 -31.47 -64.10 6.08
CA MET A 30 -32.48 -64.54 5.10
C MET A 30 -32.37 -66.03 4.82
N ARG A 31 -31.15 -66.52 4.56
CA ARG A 31 -30.91 -67.96 4.33
C ARG A 31 -31.35 -68.81 5.52
N ILE A 32 -31.02 -68.39 6.74
CA ILE A 32 -31.45 -69.09 7.96
C ILE A 32 -32.98 -69.13 8.06
N VAL A 33 -33.66 -68.02 7.75
CA VAL A 33 -35.13 -67.98 7.76
C VAL A 33 -35.72 -68.92 6.70
N GLU A 34 -35.19 -68.94 5.47
CA GLU A 34 -35.63 -69.85 4.40
C GLU A 34 -35.48 -71.32 4.78
N GLU A 35 -34.33 -71.68 5.37
CA GLU A 35 -34.03 -73.05 5.82
C GLU A 35 -34.90 -73.46 7.00
N GLN A 36 -35.03 -72.60 8.01
CA GLN A 36 -35.86 -72.85 9.18
C GLN A 36 -37.36 -72.92 8.84
N THR A 37 -37.82 -72.14 7.86
CA THR A 37 -39.19 -72.18 7.35
C THR A 37 -39.45 -73.46 6.55
N SER A 38 -38.49 -73.90 5.74
CA SER A 38 -38.59 -75.16 4.99
C SER A 38 -38.62 -76.36 5.93
N SER A 39 -37.72 -76.43 6.91
CA SER A 39 -37.75 -77.49 7.93
C SER A 39 -39.04 -77.46 8.77
N LEU A 40 -39.59 -76.28 9.08
CA LEU A 40 -40.86 -76.20 9.82
C LEU A 40 -42.02 -76.74 8.98
N ARG A 41 -42.02 -76.47 7.67
CA ARG A 41 -42.99 -77.04 6.74
C ARG A 41 -42.91 -78.56 6.72
N ASP A 42 -41.70 -79.11 6.68
CA ASP A 42 -41.49 -80.56 6.67
C ASP A 42 -41.94 -81.19 8.00
N ASP A 43 -41.68 -80.54 9.13
CA ASP A 43 -42.17 -80.97 10.45
C ASP A 43 -43.70 -80.95 10.53
N LEU A 44 -44.35 -79.94 9.94
CA LEU A 44 -45.81 -79.86 9.85
C LEU A 44 -46.40 -80.96 8.95
N ILE A 45 -45.73 -81.28 7.83
CA ILE A 45 -46.12 -82.38 6.93
C ILE A 45 -45.97 -83.73 7.65
N MET A 46 -44.89 -83.94 8.40
CA MET A 46 -44.65 -85.17 9.17
C MET A 46 -45.69 -85.38 10.29
N LEU A 47 -46.23 -84.29 10.84
CA LEU A 47 -47.29 -84.32 11.85
C LEU A 47 -48.69 -84.47 11.24
N ASP A 48 -48.83 -84.44 9.91
CA ASP A 48 -50.08 -84.78 9.24
C ASP A 48 -50.33 -86.29 9.46
N PHE A 49 -51.30 -86.59 10.33
CA PHE A 49 -51.67 -87.95 10.67
C PHE A 49 -52.03 -88.71 9.39
N GLY A 50 -51.21 -89.72 9.06
CA GLY A 50 -51.17 -90.35 7.76
C GLY A 50 -52.52 -90.73 7.14
N GLU A 51 -52.61 -90.53 5.83
CA GLU A 51 -53.14 -91.49 4.85
C GLU A 51 -54.38 -92.32 5.28
N LYS A 52 -55.33 -91.68 5.95
CA LYS A 52 -56.72 -92.15 6.14
C LYS A 52 -57.71 -91.00 6.05
N ARG A 53 -57.54 -90.11 5.07
CA ARG A 53 -58.70 -89.56 4.37
C ARG A 53 -58.87 -90.43 3.13
N GLY A 54 -59.59 -91.54 3.29
CA GLY A 54 -59.97 -92.42 2.20
C GLY A 54 -60.57 -91.61 1.05
N GLN A 55 -60.30 -92.07 -0.17
CA GLN A 55 -60.99 -91.73 -1.42
C GLN A 55 -62.30 -90.97 -1.20
N LEU A 56 -62.23 -89.64 -1.32
CA LEU A 56 -63.34 -88.90 -1.89
C LEU A 56 -63.15 -89.01 -3.40
N GLU A 57 -63.58 -90.14 -3.95
CA GLU A 57 -64.06 -90.19 -5.32
C GLU A 57 -65.02 -89.01 -5.51
N ALA A 58 -64.86 -88.29 -6.62
CA ALA A 58 -65.86 -87.35 -7.06
C ALA A 58 -67.17 -88.10 -7.35
N PRO A 59 -68.28 -87.86 -6.62
CA PRO A 59 -69.58 -88.27 -7.09
C PRO A 59 -70.00 -87.25 -8.14
N LYS A 60 -70.07 -87.69 -9.40
CA LYS A 60 -70.73 -86.90 -10.44
C LYS A 60 -72.22 -86.76 -10.08
N CYS A 61 -72.59 -85.51 -9.81
CA CYS A 61 -73.88 -84.85 -10.06
C CYS A 61 -75.11 -85.19 -9.20
N LEU A 62 -75.74 -84.09 -8.77
CA LEU A 62 -77.17 -83.79 -8.61
C LEU A 62 -77.80 -83.78 -7.19
N GLU A 63 -78.26 -82.57 -6.82
CA GLU A 63 -79.43 -82.20 -5.98
C GLU A 63 -79.43 -82.42 -4.45
N GLU A 64 -79.12 -81.31 -3.75
CA GLU A 64 -79.99 -80.61 -2.79
C GLU A 64 -81.01 -81.42 -1.96
N ALA A 65 -80.75 -81.59 -0.64
CA ALA A 65 -81.74 -81.39 0.42
C ALA A 65 -81.14 -81.50 1.84
N LEU A 66 -81.34 -80.42 2.59
CA LEU A 66 -81.46 -80.29 4.05
C LEU A 66 -81.57 -81.60 4.86
N SER A 67 -80.64 -81.79 5.80
CA SER A 67 -80.99 -82.17 7.17
C SER A 67 -79.82 -81.95 8.11
N GLN A 68 -80.05 -81.04 9.06
CA GLN A 68 -79.27 -80.90 10.29
C GLN A 68 -79.22 -82.25 10.99
N ASN A 69 -78.05 -82.67 11.47
CA ASN A 69 -77.94 -83.53 12.65
C ASN A 69 -76.59 -83.31 13.32
N ILE A 70 -76.64 -82.42 14.31
CA ILE A 70 -76.18 -82.64 15.69
C ILE A 70 -74.81 -83.33 15.83
N ILE A 71 -73.84 -82.50 16.24
CA ILE A 71 -72.54 -82.88 16.78
C ILE A 71 -72.76 -83.86 17.94
N SER A 72 -72.32 -85.10 17.77
CA SER A 72 -72.07 -86.01 18.88
C SER A 72 -70.70 -85.70 19.50
N PRO A 73 -70.58 -85.60 20.84
CA PRO A 73 -69.26 -85.45 21.46
C PRO A 73 -68.47 -86.73 21.16
N ILE A 74 -67.34 -86.59 20.47
CA ILE A 74 -66.35 -87.67 20.37
C ILE A 74 -65.94 -87.99 21.80
N GLN A 75 -66.38 -89.17 22.27
CA GLN A 75 -65.96 -89.71 23.55
C GLN A 75 -64.44 -89.80 23.53
N LYS A 76 -63.82 -89.04 24.43
CA LYS A 76 -62.38 -89.08 24.67
C LYS A 76 -62.08 -90.42 25.33
N GLU A 77 -61.89 -91.45 24.50
CA GLU A 77 -61.32 -92.70 24.95
C GLU A 77 -59.89 -92.40 25.40
N VAL A 78 -59.75 -92.28 26.72
CA VAL A 78 -58.47 -92.10 27.42
C VAL A 78 -57.69 -93.39 27.25
N ILE A 79 -56.96 -93.47 26.14
CA ILE A 79 -55.90 -94.45 25.96
C ILE A 79 -54.59 -93.66 25.91
N CYS A 80 -53.80 -93.83 26.98
CA CYS A 80 -52.45 -93.31 27.22
C CYS A 80 -52.32 -91.82 27.60
N SER A 81 -52.36 -91.54 28.91
CA SER A 81 -51.99 -90.26 29.54
C SER A 81 -50.62 -89.68 29.11
N GLY A 82 -49.72 -90.49 28.54
CA GLY A 82 -48.43 -90.03 28.02
C GLY A 82 -48.47 -89.42 26.61
N LYS A 83 -49.43 -89.80 25.75
CA LYS A 83 -49.50 -89.32 24.35
C LYS A 83 -49.99 -87.87 24.25
N THR A 84 -50.88 -87.45 25.14
CA THR A 84 -51.43 -86.08 25.15
C THR A 84 -50.41 -85.03 25.61
N ASP A 85 -49.54 -85.38 26.57
CA ASP A 85 -48.45 -84.51 27.06
C ASP A 85 -47.35 -84.31 25.99
N ILE A 86 -47.05 -85.37 25.22
CA ILE A 86 -46.11 -85.31 24.08
C ILE A 86 -46.66 -84.41 22.96
N LEU A 87 -47.95 -84.54 22.62
CA LEU A 87 -48.59 -83.69 21.60
C LEU A 87 -48.63 -82.21 22.02
N TRP A 88 -48.91 -81.93 23.29
CA TRP A 88 -48.90 -80.56 23.82
C TRP A 88 -47.50 -79.92 23.73
N LYS A 89 -46.46 -80.65 24.15
CA LYS A 89 -45.05 -80.20 24.04
C LYS A 89 -44.62 -79.95 22.59
N ASN A 90 -45.10 -80.77 21.65
CA ASN A 90 -44.85 -80.57 20.22
C ASN A 90 -45.53 -79.29 19.69
N CYS A 91 -46.79 -79.05 20.06
CA CYS A 91 -47.49 -77.82 19.72
C CYS A 91 -46.81 -76.59 20.33
N GLU A 92 -46.40 -76.66 21.59
CA GLU A 92 -45.66 -75.59 22.27
C GLU A 92 -44.31 -75.29 21.61
N PHE A 93 -43.57 -76.32 21.19
CA PHE A 93 -42.34 -76.19 20.43
C PHE A 93 -42.56 -75.49 19.07
N LEU A 94 -43.59 -75.90 18.34
CA LEU A 94 -43.94 -75.30 17.04
C LEU A 94 -44.34 -73.83 17.18
N VAL A 95 -45.17 -73.49 18.16
CA VAL A 95 -45.58 -72.10 18.41
C VAL A 95 -44.36 -71.25 18.79
N ASN A 96 -43.49 -71.73 19.69
CA ASN A 96 -42.25 -71.03 20.05
C ASN A 96 -41.33 -70.82 18.85
N ARG A 97 -41.23 -71.80 17.96
CA ARG A 97 -40.46 -71.69 16.71
C ARG A 97 -41.10 -70.69 15.75
N MET A 98 -42.42 -70.70 15.61
CA MET A 98 -43.16 -69.75 14.77
C MET A 98 -43.01 -68.31 15.26
N CYS A 99 -43.10 -68.07 16.58
CA CYS A 99 -42.89 -66.73 17.16
C CYS A 99 -41.46 -66.22 16.96
N ARG A 100 -40.45 -67.12 17.03
CA ARG A 100 -39.05 -66.76 16.72
C ARG A 100 -38.89 -66.40 15.25
N LEU A 101 -39.51 -67.16 14.36
CA LEU A 101 -39.50 -66.88 12.92
C LEU A 101 -40.21 -65.55 12.61
N GLU A 102 -41.36 -65.30 13.23
CA GLU A 102 -42.08 -64.03 13.09
C GLU A 102 -41.20 -62.85 13.52
N SER A 103 -40.53 -62.96 14.67
CA SER A 103 -39.61 -61.92 15.16
C SER A 103 -38.46 -61.67 14.18
N LEU A 104 -37.89 -62.73 13.59
CA LEU A 104 -36.85 -62.63 12.57
C LEU A 104 -37.37 -61.97 11.29
N ILE A 105 -38.56 -62.35 10.82
CA ILE A 105 -39.21 -61.78 9.64
C ILE A 105 -39.46 -60.28 9.84
N GLN A 106 -39.99 -59.87 11.00
CA GLN A 106 -40.21 -58.46 11.30
C GLN A 106 -38.88 -57.67 11.34
N SER A 107 -37.82 -58.24 11.92
CA SER A 107 -36.49 -57.62 11.92
C SER A 107 -35.93 -57.45 10.50
N LEU A 108 -36.05 -58.48 9.66
CA LEU A 108 -35.62 -58.40 8.25
C LEU A 108 -36.41 -57.33 7.49
N LYS A 109 -37.72 -57.27 7.70
CA LYS A 109 -38.60 -56.26 7.09
C LYS A 109 -38.14 -54.84 7.44
N MET A 110 -37.87 -54.56 8.72
CA MET A 110 -37.38 -53.23 9.14
C MET A 110 -36.02 -52.87 8.52
N ASN A 111 -35.09 -53.83 8.44
CA ASN A 111 -33.79 -53.60 7.82
C ASN A 111 -33.91 -53.31 6.31
N ILE A 112 -34.79 -54.03 5.60
CA ILE A 112 -35.06 -53.78 4.19
C ILE A 112 -35.63 -52.37 3.99
N PHE A 113 -36.62 -51.95 4.80
CA PHE A 113 -37.15 -50.59 4.74
C PHE A 113 -36.09 -49.52 5.00
N HIS A 114 -35.21 -49.74 5.98
CA HIS A 114 -34.12 -48.82 6.26
C HIS A 114 -33.16 -48.69 5.07
N LEU A 115 -32.71 -49.81 4.51
CA LEU A 115 -31.81 -49.83 3.34
C LEU A 115 -32.43 -49.18 2.11
N GLN A 116 -33.73 -49.40 1.87
CA GLN A 116 -34.47 -48.76 0.79
C GLN A 116 -34.50 -47.24 0.97
N THR A 117 -34.81 -46.78 2.19
CA THR A 117 -34.86 -45.34 2.54
C THR A 117 -33.49 -44.68 2.37
N GLU A 118 -32.42 -45.35 2.81
CA GLU A 118 -31.05 -44.86 2.69
C GLU A 118 -30.61 -44.77 1.23
N LYS A 119 -30.94 -45.77 0.41
CA LYS A 119 -30.73 -45.75 -1.04
C LYS A 119 -31.45 -44.58 -1.71
N ASP A 120 -32.68 -44.29 -1.33
CA ASP A 120 -33.49 -43.22 -1.93
C ASP A 120 -33.03 -41.81 -1.50
N LEU A 121 -32.48 -41.67 -0.28
CA LEU A 121 -31.93 -40.41 0.24
C LEU A 121 -30.51 -40.09 -0.27
N ASN A 122 -29.74 -41.11 -0.67
CA ASN A 122 -28.34 -40.93 -1.11
C ASN A 122 -28.19 -40.05 -2.38
N PRO A 123 -29.01 -40.20 -3.45
CA PRO A 123 -28.99 -39.31 -4.60
C PRO A 123 -29.27 -37.84 -4.26
N GLN A 124 -30.22 -37.57 -3.34
CA GLN A 124 -30.56 -36.21 -2.93
C GLN A 124 -29.39 -35.53 -2.20
N LYS A 125 -28.75 -36.25 -1.26
CA LYS A 125 -27.55 -35.76 -0.58
C LYS A 125 -26.41 -35.49 -1.57
N THR A 126 -26.23 -36.37 -2.54
CA THR A 126 -25.20 -36.22 -3.59
C THR A 126 -25.48 -35.00 -4.47
N ALA A 127 -26.73 -34.76 -4.86
CA ALA A 127 -27.13 -33.58 -5.63
C ALA A 127 -26.88 -32.28 -4.85
N LEU A 128 -27.29 -32.21 -3.58
CA LEU A 128 -27.06 -31.04 -2.73
C LEU A 128 -25.58 -30.72 -2.54
N LEU A 129 -24.74 -31.73 -2.29
CA LEU A 129 -23.29 -31.53 -2.17
C LEU A 129 -22.66 -31.05 -3.49
N LYS A 130 -23.14 -31.56 -4.62
CA LYS A 130 -22.69 -31.13 -5.95
C LYS A 130 -23.06 -29.67 -6.21
N ASP A 131 -24.27 -29.25 -5.86
CA ASP A 131 -24.72 -27.86 -6.01
C ASP A 131 -23.93 -26.92 -5.11
N GLN A 132 -23.65 -27.33 -3.86
CA GLN A 132 -22.78 -26.59 -2.95
C GLN A 132 -21.36 -26.44 -3.51
N LEU A 133 -20.78 -27.51 -4.06
CA LEU A 133 -19.47 -27.47 -4.69
C LEU A 133 -19.45 -26.52 -5.89
N ASN A 134 -20.46 -26.59 -6.75
CA ASN A 134 -20.60 -25.71 -7.91
C ASN A 134 -20.70 -24.24 -7.50
N ALA A 135 -21.49 -23.93 -6.46
CA ALA A 135 -21.64 -22.56 -5.96
C ALA A 135 -20.31 -22.01 -5.39
N ILE A 136 -19.56 -22.82 -4.65
CA ILE A 136 -18.24 -22.46 -4.14
C ILE A 136 -17.27 -22.22 -5.31
N GLN A 137 -17.26 -23.12 -6.29
CA GLN A 137 -16.39 -23.01 -7.46
C GLN A 137 -16.71 -21.77 -8.29
N GLU A 138 -17.99 -21.47 -8.53
CA GLU A 138 -18.40 -20.27 -9.25
C GLU A 138 -17.96 -19.01 -8.49
N LYS A 139 -18.19 -18.94 -7.17
CA LYS A 139 -17.73 -17.81 -6.36
C LYS A 139 -16.22 -17.65 -6.44
N HIS A 140 -15.45 -18.72 -6.27
CA HIS A 140 -13.99 -18.69 -6.36
C HIS A 140 -13.51 -18.18 -7.73
N THR A 141 -14.17 -18.58 -8.83
CA THR A 141 -13.82 -18.07 -10.17
C THR A 141 -14.14 -16.59 -10.34
N LYS A 142 -15.22 -16.07 -9.72
CA LYS A 142 -15.55 -14.64 -9.73
C LYS A 142 -14.53 -13.84 -8.93
N ASP A 143 -14.18 -14.31 -7.73
CA ASP A 143 -13.20 -13.67 -6.86
C ASP A 143 -11.82 -13.62 -7.52
N LEU A 144 -11.40 -14.70 -8.19
CA LEU A 144 -10.15 -14.72 -8.97
C LEU A 144 -10.15 -13.69 -10.12
N LYS A 145 -11.28 -13.52 -10.83
CA LYS A 145 -11.38 -12.51 -11.90
C LYS A 145 -11.30 -11.10 -11.35
N LEU A 146 -11.98 -10.82 -10.23
CA LEU A 146 -11.91 -9.52 -9.56
C LEU A 146 -10.50 -9.22 -9.07
N LEU A 147 -9.85 -10.18 -8.41
CA LEU A 147 -8.48 -10.03 -7.93
C LEU A 147 -7.50 -9.80 -9.10
N HIS A 148 -7.68 -10.50 -10.23
CA HIS A 148 -6.86 -10.27 -11.41
C HIS A 148 -7.01 -8.85 -11.96
N LEU A 149 -8.24 -8.33 -12.03
CA LEU A 149 -8.50 -6.96 -12.46
C LEU A 149 -7.89 -5.94 -11.49
N GLU A 150 -8.00 -6.18 -10.19
CA GLU A 150 -7.40 -5.33 -9.16
C GLU A 150 -5.87 -5.29 -9.27
N VAL A 151 -5.23 -6.45 -9.48
CA VAL A 151 -3.78 -6.51 -9.74
C VAL A 151 -3.39 -5.73 -10.98
N MET A 152 -4.17 -5.83 -12.07
CA MET A 152 -3.91 -5.04 -13.28
C MET A 152 -4.04 -3.53 -13.02
N ASN A 153 -5.07 -3.11 -12.29
CA ASN A 153 -5.31 -1.72 -11.92
C ASN A 153 -4.20 -1.16 -11.03
N LEU A 154 -3.80 -1.89 -9.98
CA LEU A 154 -2.70 -1.50 -9.10
C LEU A 154 -1.37 -1.40 -9.84
N ARG A 155 -1.11 -2.31 -10.79
CA ARG A 155 0.09 -2.23 -11.65
C ARG A 155 0.06 -0.99 -12.56
N GLN A 156 -1.10 -0.58 -13.04
CA GLN A 156 -1.23 0.66 -13.81
C GLN A 156 -0.96 1.88 -12.92
N GLN A 157 -1.61 1.96 -11.76
CA GLN A 157 -1.39 3.05 -10.80
C GLN A 157 0.08 3.16 -10.38
N LEU A 158 0.76 2.03 -10.17
CA LEU A 158 2.18 2.04 -9.85
C LEU A 158 3.04 2.60 -10.99
N ARG A 159 2.69 2.32 -12.25
CA ARG A 159 3.38 2.90 -13.41
C ARG A 159 3.15 4.41 -13.48
N ASP A 160 1.91 4.85 -13.31
CA ASP A 160 1.56 6.28 -13.38
C ASP A 160 2.27 7.07 -12.27
N VAL A 161 2.25 6.55 -11.04
CA VAL A 161 2.98 7.16 -9.91
C VAL A 161 4.48 7.20 -10.17
N LYS A 162 5.05 6.14 -10.78
CA LYS A 162 6.48 6.09 -11.09
C LYS A 162 6.87 7.13 -12.15
N GLU A 163 6.06 7.28 -13.19
CA GLU A 163 6.27 8.29 -14.23
C GLU A 163 6.24 9.71 -13.64
N GLU A 164 5.31 9.95 -12.72
CA GLU A 164 5.14 11.26 -12.08
C GLU A 164 6.25 11.55 -11.06
N GLU A 165 6.74 10.53 -10.36
CA GLU A 165 7.95 10.61 -9.54
C GLU A 165 9.17 11.00 -10.38
N ASP A 166 9.37 10.33 -11.52
CA ASP A 166 10.50 10.58 -12.39
C ASP A 166 10.46 12.01 -12.97
N LYS A 167 9.28 12.48 -13.41
CA LYS A 167 9.07 13.88 -13.82
C LYS A 167 9.39 14.87 -12.69
N ALA A 168 8.86 14.64 -11.50
CA ALA A 168 9.12 15.52 -10.35
C ALA A 168 10.61 15.56 -9.99
N GLN A 169 11.30 14.41 -10.09
CA GLN A 169 12.74 14.32 -9.86
C GLN A 169 13.54 15.11 -10.90
N GLU A 170 13.17 15.07 -12.18
CA GLU A 170 13.76 15.91 -13.22
C GLU A 170 13.56 17.40 -12.93
N GLU A 171 12.38 17.80 -12.46
CA GLU A 171 12.12 19.19 -12.09
C GLU A 171 12.96 19.65 -10.90
N VAL A 172 13.11 18.81 -9.88
CA VAL A 172 13.97 19.08 -8.73
C VAL A 172 15.42 19.27 -9.16
N GLN A 173 15.93 18.42 -10.06
CA GLN A 173 17.30 18.57 -10.59
C GLN A 173 17.45 19.88 -11.37
N ARG A 174 16.50 20.21 -12.24
CA ARG A 174 16.47 21.46 -13.02
C ARG A 174 16.46 22.70 -12.10
N LEU A 175 15.62 22.69 -11.07
CA LEU A 175 15.52 23.79 -10.11
C LEU A 175 16.78 23.91 -9.26
N THR A 176 17.39 22.78 -8.87
CA THR A 176 18.65 22.75 -8.13
C THR A 176 19.78 23.38 -8.94
N ALA A 177 19.93 23.00 -10.21
CA ALA A 177 20.93 23.61 -11.11
C ALA A 177 20.69 25.12 -11.30
N THR A 178 19.42 25.54 -11.44
CA THR A 178 19.07 26.97 -11.55
C THR A 178 19.42 27.73 -10.26
N LEU A 179 19.14 27.14 -9.10
CA LEU A 179 19.46 27.73 -7.80
C LEU A 179 20.97 27.87 -7.59
N GLU A 180 21.76 26.88 -7.99
CA GLU A 180 23.22 26.93 -7.93
C GLU A 180 23.77 28.08 -8.79
N VAL A 181 23.32 28.20 -10.04
CA VAL A 181 23.71 29.31 -10.93
C VAL A 181 23.31 30.66 -10.36
N ALA A 182 22.08 30.79 -9.83
CA ALA A 182 21.60 32.03 -9.22
C ALA A 182 22.40 32.41 -7.96
N SER A 183 22.72 31.42 -7.13
CA SER A 183 23.55 31.58 -5.93
C SER A 183 24.95 32.06 -6.28
N GLU A 184 25.58 31.41 -7.27
CA GLU A 184 26.92 31.78 -7.73
C GLU A 184 26.93 33.18 -8.37
N THR A 185 25.92 33.49 -9.18
CA THR A 185 25.75 34.83 -9.78
C THR A 185 25.60 35.90 -8.69
N LYS A 186 24.82 35.62 -7.64
CA LYS A 186 24.66 36.54 -6.50
C LYS A 186 25.98 36.76 -5.77
N LYS A 187 26.76 35.71 -5.51
CA LYS A 187 28.10 35.86 -4.91
C LYS A 187 29.01 36.73 -5.77
N ASN A 188 29.07 36.46 -7.08
CA ASN A 188 29.88 37.26 -8.02
C ASN A 188 29.44 38.72 -8.05
N ALA A 189 28.13 39.00 -8.05
CA ALA A 189 27.61 40.36 -7.98
C ALA A 189 28.05 41.08 -6.69
N THR A 190 28.02 40.40 -5.53
CA THR A 190 28.49 41.00 -4.27
C THR A 190 30.00 41.29 -4.27
N ILE A 191 30.82 40.44 -4.90
CA ILE A 191 32.26 40.67 -5.05
C ILE A 191 32.50 41.92 -5.92
N ILE A 192 31.85 41.99 -7.09
CA ILE A 192 31.96 43.14 -8.00
C ILE A 192 31.50 44.44 -7.32
N GLU A 193 30.42 44.39 -6.53
CA GLU A 193 29.94 45.55 -5.78
C GLU A 193 30.98 46.06 -4.78
N GLU A 194 31.62 45.17 -4.02
CA GLU A 194 32.66 45.54 -3.06
C GLU A 194 33.92 46.08 -3.77
N GLU A 195 34.36 45.45 -4.87
CA GLU A 195 35.46 45.95 -5.69
C GLU A 195 35.18 47.37 -6.23
N LEU A 196 33.96 47.62 -6.70
CA LEU A 196 33.54 48.94 -7.17
C LEU A 196 33.51 49.96 -6.03
N LYS A 197 33.03 49.58 -4.84
CA LYS A 197 33.09 50.45 -3.64
C LYS A 197 34.54 50.79 -3.28
N THR A 198 35.46 49.84 -3.34
CA THR A 198 36.89 50.11 -3.05
C THR A 198 37.50 51.06 -4.08
N THR A 199 37.20 50.86 -5.36
CA THR A 199 37.69 51.70 -6.46
C THR A 199 37.14 53.13 -6.35
N LYS A 200 35.84 53.28 -6.06
CA LYS A 200 35.21 54.57 -5.78
C LYS A 200 35.90 55.32 -4.64
N ARG A 201 36.22 54.63 -3.53
CA ARG A 201 36.95 55.22 -2.40
C ARG A 201 38.35 55.70 -2.82
N LYS A 202 39.11 54.87 -3.55
CA LYS A 202 40.44 55.24 -4.07
C LYS A 202 40.39 56.46 -5.00
N MET A 203 39.44 56.48 -5.93
CA MET A 203 39.26 57.61 -6.85
C MET A 203 38.87 58.90 -6.11
N ASN A 204 37.97 58.81 -5.12
CA ASN A 204 37.59 59.97 -4.31
C ASN A 204 38.78 60.58 -3.56
N LEU A 205 39.65 59.75 -2.98
CA LEU A 205 40.89 60.23 -2.35
C LEU A 205 41.80 60.94 -3.36
N ARG A 206 41.94 60.38 -4.58
CA ARG A 206 42.73 61.00 -5.64
C ARG A 206 42.15 62.34 -6.09
N ILE A 207 40.83 62.46 -6.18
CA ILE A 207 40.14 63.71 -6.51
C ILE A 207 40.39 64.76 -5.41
N GLN A 208 40.29 64.38 -4.13
CA GLN A 208 40.56 65.29 -3.02
C GLN A 208 42.01 65.80 -3.05
N GLU A 209 42.97 64.91 -3.29
CA GLU A 209 44.38 65.28 -3.40
C GLU A 209 44.64 66.21 -4.59
N LEU A 210 44.07 65.93 -5.76
CA LEU A 210 44.18 66.82 -6.92
C LEU A 210 43.55 68.20 -6.67
N ARG A 211 42.41 68.27 -5.96
CA ARG A 211 41.81 69.55 -5.57
C ARG A 211 42.74 70.36 -4.64
N ARG A 212 43.40 69.69 -3.69
CA ARG A 212 44.38 70.31 -2.80
C ARG A 212 45.58 70.86 -3.60
N GLN A 213 46.14 70.05 -4.50
CA GLN A 213 47.24 70.45 -5.38
C GLN A 213 46.86 71.64 -6.27
N LEU A 214 45.68 71.61 -6.89
CA LEU A 214 45.18 72.71 -7.72
C LEU A 214 45.05 74.00 -6.91
N SER A 215 44.55 73.92 -5.67
CA SER A 215 44.46 75.08 -4.78
C SER A 215 45.84 75.65 -4.42
N GLN A 216 46.84 74.79 -4.19
CA GLN A 216 48.21 75.23 -3.92
C GLN A 216 48.85 75.90 -5.13
N GLU A 217 48.72 75.29 -6.31
CA GLU A 217 49.22 75.85 -7.57
C GLU A 217 48.58 77.21 -7.86
N LYS A 218 47.27 77.36 -7.62
CA LYS A 218 46.59 78.65 -7.76
C LYS A 218 47.23 79.73 -6.87
N ASN A 219 47.44 79.43 -5.58
CA ASN A 219 48.06 80.37 -4.64
C ASN A 219 49.51 80.73 -5.02
N LEU A 220 50.28 79.74 -5.52
CA LEU A 220 51.64 79.97 -6.02
C LEU A 220 51.64 80.87 -7.25
N ARG A 221 50.75 80.63 -8.21
CA ARG A 221 50.59 81.48 -9.41
C ARG A 221 50.20 82.90 -9.05
N GLU A 222 49.22 83.09 -8.15
CA GLU A 222 48.84 84.42 -7.67
C GLU A 222 50.02 85.16 -7.01
N SER A 223 50.84 84.44 -6.23
CA SER A 223 52.03 85.02 -5.59
C SER A 223 53.10 85.41 -6.61
N LEU A 224 53.33 84.56 -7.61
CA LEU A 224 54.27 84.82 -8.70
C LEU A 224 53.81 85.99 -9.58
N GLU A 225 52.53 86.07 -9.90
CA GLU A 225 51.94 87.17 -10.67
C GLU A 225 52.10 88.50 -9.94
N LYS A 226 51.83 88.53 -8.63
CA LYS A 226 52.06 89.72 -7.78
C LYS A 226 53.54 90.13 -7.77
N SER A 227 54.46 89.17 -7.60
CA SER A 227 55.90 89.46 -7.64
C SER A 227 56.36 89.93 -9.02
N GLY A 228 55.86 89.32 -10.10
CA GLY A 228 56.15 89.72 -11.48
C GLY A 228 55.67 91.14 -11.77
N SER A 229 54.46 91.48 -11.34
CA SER A 229 53.90 92.82 -11.47
C SER A 229 54.72 93.87 -10.70
N ALA A 230 55.14 93.54 -9.47
CA ALA A 230 56.01 94.41 -8.67
C ALA A 230 57.40 94.61 -9.31
N MET A 231 57.96 93.57 -9.93
CA MET A 231 59.23 93.66 -10.65
C MET A 231 59.10 94.54 -11.90
N LEU A 232 58.05 94.35 -12.69
CA LEU A 232 57.77 95.20 -13.87
C LEU A 232 57.61 96.66 -13.47
N PHE A 233 56.90 96.94 -12.37
CA PHE A 233 56.78 98.31 -11.84
C PHE A 233 58.14 98.91 -11.48
N LYS A 234 59.03 98.15 -10.82
CA LYS A 234 60.40 98.60 -10.50
C LYS A 234 61.25 98.84 -11.74
N ILE A 235 61.12 97.99 -12.76
CA ILE A 235 61.80 98.19 -14.05
C ILE A 235 61.33 99.49 -14.68
N GLN A 236 60.02 99.75 -14.71
CA GLN A 236 59.47 100.99 -15.26
C GLN A 236 59.93 102.23 -14.49
N GLU A 237 60.00 102.17 -13.15
CA GLU A 237 60.54 103.24 -12.31
C GLU A 237 62.02 103.51 -12.63
N MET A 238 62.83 102.45 -12.74
CA MET A 238 64.24 102.54 -13.09
C MET A 238 64.44 103.08 -14.52
N GLU A 239 63.67 102.61 -15.50
CA GLU A 239 63.66 103.13 -16.87
C GLU A 239 63.38 104.64 -16.91
N SER A 240 62.37 105.08 -16.14
CA SER A 240 62.05 106.52 -16.03
C SER A 240 63.20 107.33 -15.41
N THR A 241 63.89 106.77 -14.41
CA THR A 241 65.04 107.41 -13.76
C THR A 241 66.22 107.52 -14.72
N VAL A 242 66.54 106.43 -15.43
CA VAL A 242 67.61 106.39 -16.43
C VAL A 242 67.34 107.36 -17.58
N GLU A 243 66.08 107.48 -18.02
CA GLU A 243 65.71 108.43 -19.08
C GLU A 243 65.86 109.89 -18.63
N VAL A 244 65.55 110.20 -17.36
CA VAL A 244 65.84 111.52 -16.77
C VAL A 244 67.34 111.79 -16.71
N GLU A 245 68.14 110.84 -16.24
CA GLU A 245 69.61 110.96 -16.22
C GLU A 245 70.20 111.13 -17.62
N ARG A 246 69.66 110.41 -18.61
CA ARG A 246 70.08 110.52 -20.02
C ARG A 246 69.80 111.92 -20.58
N LYS A 247 68.63 112.49 -20.31
CA LYS A 247 68.30 113.88 -20.70
C LYS A 247 69.23 114.89 -20.03
N GLN A 248 69.50 114.75 -18.74
CA GLN A 248 70.46 115.61 -18.03
C GLN A 248 71.88 115.51 -18.61
N PHE A 249 72.33 114.31 -18.98
CA PHE A 249 73.62 114.11 -19.63
C PHE A 249 73.67 114.80 -21.01
N LEU A 250 72.62 114.65 -21.83
CA LEU A 250 72.53 115.32 -23.13
C LEU A 250 72.57 116.85 -22.99
N GLU A 251 71.81 117.43 -22.05
CA GLU A 251 71.89 118.85 -21.72
C GLU A 251 73.32 119.26 -21.32
N MET A 252 73.98 118.46 -20.47
CA MET A 252 75.34 118.73 -20.02
C MET A 252 76.37 118.68 -21.17
N THR A 253 76.19 117.81 -22.16
CA THR A 253 77.10 117.71 -23.32
C THR A 253 76.92 118.86 -24.33
N SER A 254 75.74 119.49 -24.38
CA SER A 254 75.39 120.61 -25.28
C SER A 254 76.01 121.98 -24.90
N PHE A 255 76.51 122.15 -23.66
CA PHE A 255 77.12 123.42 -23.23
C PHE A 255 78.54 123.66 -23.79
N PRO A 256 78.90 124.91 -24.15
CA PRO A 256 80.27 125.32 -24.50
C PRO A 256 81.28 125.02 -23.37
N SER A 257 82.53 124.70 -23.72
CA SER A 257 83.55 124.16 -22.81
C SER A 257 83.84 125.02 -21.56
N TRP A 258 83.67 126.34 -21.64
CA TRP A 258 83.91 127.28 -20.53
C TRP A 258 82.80 127.27 -19.48
N LEU A 259 81.54 127.03 -19.86
CA LEU A 259 80.40 126.95 -18.93
C LEU A 259 80.37 125.62 -18.15
N LYS A 260 80.92 124.53 -18.73
CA LYS A 260 81.06 123.23 -18.07
C LYS A 260 81.91 123.30 -16.80
N LYS A 261 83.01 124.08 -16.80
CA LYS A 261 83.91 124.25 -15.63
C LYS A 261 83.22 124.95 -14.44
N ILE A 262 82.40 125.96 -14.69
CA ILE A 262 81.73 126.74 -13.61
C ILE A 262 80.66 125.87 -12.91
N ARG A 263 79.91 125.07 -13.66
CA ARG A 263 78.80 124.26 -13.11
C ARG A 263 79.31 123.03 -12.33
N ILE A 264 80.44 122.43 -12.74
CA ILE A 264 81.09 121.32 -12.01
C ILE A 264 81.58 121.78 -10.63
N CYS A 265 82.20 122.96 -10.52
CA CYS A 265 82.60 123.52 -9.23
C CYS A 265 81.39 123.76 -8.29
N ARG A 266 80.23 124.13 -8.84
CA ARG A 266 79.00 124.36 -8.06
C ARG A 266 78.36 123.05 -7.56
N CYS A 267 78.37 121.99 -8.38
CA CYS A 267 77.85 120.67 -8.00
C CYS A 267 78.71 119.95 -6.95
N LEU A 268 80.04 120.11 -6.99
CA LEU A 268 80.92 119.54 -5.97
C LEU A 268 80.71 120.18 -4.59
N SER A 269 80.35 121.46 -4.54
CA SER A 269 80.07 122.18 -3.28
C SER A 269 78.76 121.72 -2.62
N THR A 270 77.70 121.48 -3.41
CA THR A 270 76.39 121.04 -2.88
C THR A 270 76.34 119.56 -2.50
N ARG A 271 77.12 118.69 -3.15
CA ARG A 271 77.21 117.26 -2.76
C ARG A 271 77.95 117.06 -1.44
N ASN A 272 78.92 117.92 -1.11
CA ASN A 272 79.60 117.89 0.18
C ASN A 272 78.70 118.35 1.34
N MET A 273 77.77 119.29 1.12
CA MET A 273 76.83 119.70 2.17
C MET A 273 75.77 118.64 2.50
N LYS A 274 75.31 117.84 1.54
CA LYS A 274 74.30 116.79 1.80
C LYS A 274 74.83 115.55 2.52
N LYS A 275 76.16 115.36 2.58
CA LYS A 275 76.78 114.27 3.36
C LYS A 275 76.96 114.60 4.86
N MET A 276 76.72 115.84 5.29
CA MET A 276 76.81 116.25 6.71
C MET A 276 75.48 116.20 7.49
N HIS A 277 74.38 115.76 6.86
CA HIS A 277 73.08 115.58 7.53
C HIS A 277 72.49 114.18 7.27
N ILE A 278 73.25 113.16 7.64
CA ILE A 278 72.76 111.81 7.96
C ILE A 278 72.99 111.62 9.46
#